data_AF-A0A812T9Z8-F1
#
_entry.id   AF-A0A812T9Z8-F1
#
_cell.length_a   1.000
_cell.length_b   1.000
_cell.length_c   1.000
_cell.angle_alpha   90.00
_cell.angle_beta   90.00
_cell.angle_gamma   90.00
#
_symmetry.space_group_name_H-M   'P 1'
#
loop_
_entity.id
_entity.type
_entity.pdbx_description
1 polymer ?
#
loop_
_entity_poly.entity_id
_entity_poly.type
_entity_poly.pdbx_seq_one_letter_code
_entity_poly.pdbx_strand_id
1 'polypeptide(L)'
;MLRSDSRVSRRYTTLEAVALHESVPPDRWCVTYADLKYLKQEVRRAVSEGELRPSDRAAEDRALPPSDEVHGPSIYLVNEKHIMPVTEQAGKVSWALMRHPEGLDCDLFISHAWQEGIFEFLSKVLFSWPSGARHAWCCMLANPQNLDIGALLQSPGNSPFALALQASTYVLVVPNRECSVYTRLWCCYEAYCAHETGKTILIARRSNRKEMGTALFRTLLLGLTGMITAVILKSWKHTAFHTYAHHVISLLALCLAVASAVAGTTLQHNGCRSVLNGLGALAAGLLTVHWHTVHGFLDLPGFQEIDTALAEQRIILGCFAVCFCLMEVDRVNSLSRAEEALQLQRGFRGSIAHATCSRAEDAARIHAEIGTNTEAVDYAIGVLLAAGMSTPTLRQVARAGVGIQEAGHAEISVPSLALVPLGLIATLRLLDDIVCRHPWVHVVIQSLPVACRVLLAIVIYRSSRDERCFIMKLMTRLLAVYILVMFPVVMFWEWKQLLQDRPQQACAGALFFLTTSGFALLGMKGTLALPYCGPCLLQLFLGRGLHALRLDSDALQEAKRDSESASSDGSDSD
;
A
#
# COMPACT_ATOMS: atom_id res chain seq x y z
N MET A 1 18.75 -9.93 -26.08
CA MET A 1 19.97 -10.75 -26.06
C MET A 1 20.67 -10.53 -24.73
N LEU A 2 20.24 -11.23 -23.68
CA LEU A 2 21.08 -11.45 -22.51
C LEU A 2 22.16 -12.42 -22.99
N ARG A 3 23.44 -12.07 -22.83
CA ARG A 3 24.53 -13.02 -23.05
C ARG A 3 24.17 -14.28 -22.26
N SER A 4 24.14 -15.41 -22.95
CA SER A 4 24.26 -16.73 -22.32
C SER A 4 25.56 -16.67 -21.52
N ASP A 5 25.48 -16.24 -20.27
CA ASP A 5 26.56 -16.42 -19.31
C ASP A 5 26.61 -17.93 -19.12
N SER A 6 27.36 -18.59 -20.00
CA SER A 6 27.81 -19.96 -19.87
C SER A 6 28.81 -20.04 -18.72
N ARG A 7 28.44 -19.54 -17.54
CA ARG A 7 29.05 -19.97 -16.30
C ARG A 7 28.75 -21.45 -16.25
N VAL A 8 29.73 -22.23 -16.71
CA VAL A 8 29.78 -23.67 -16.54
C VAL A 8 29.55 -23.87 -15.06
N SER A 9 28.34 -24.30 -14.70
CA SER A 9 27.96 -24.50 -13.31
C SER A 9 28.97 -25.51 -12.76
N ARG A 10 29.76 -25.08 -11.78
CA ARG A 10 30.69 -25.96 -11.09
C ARG A 10 29.88 -27.16 -10.62
N ARG A 11 30.24 -28.35 -11.06
CA ARG A 11 29.61 -29.58 -10.57
C ARG A 11 30.25 -29.91 -9.23
N TYR A 12 29.43 -29.98 -8.20
CA TYR A 12 29.86 -30.44 -6.88
C TYR A 12 29.68 -31.95 -6.78
N THR A 13 30.48 -32.60 -5.95
CA THR A 13 30.14 -33.91 -5.40
C THR A 13 29.14 -33.74 -4.26
N THR A 14 28.40 -34.79 -3.89
CA THR A 14 27.50 -34.75 -2.73
C THR A 14 28.23 -34.34 -1.45
N LEU A 15 29.47 -34.80 -1.25
CA LEU A 15 30.28 -34.45 -0.09
C LEU A 15 30.65 -32.96 -0.09
N GLU A 16 31.04 -32.42 -1.25
CA GLU A 16 31.30 -30.98 -1.38
C GLU A 16 30.03 -30.16 -1.17
N ALA A 17 28.87 -30.62 -1.62
CA ALA A 17 27.61 -29.92 -1.40
C ALA A 17 27.21 -29.90 0.08
N VAL A 18 27.40 -31.00 0.81
CA VAL A 18 27.20 -31.04 2.27
C VAL A 18 28.17 -30.08 2.95
N ALA A 19 29.46 -30.18 2.66
CA ALA A 19 30.48 -29.28 3.22
C ALA A 19 30.21 -27.80 2.90
N LEU A 20 29.62 -27.50 1.73
CA LEU A 20 29.22 -26.16 1.36
C LEU A 20 28.06 -25.64 2.22
N HIS A 21 27.06 -26.45 2.52
CA HIS A 21 25.96 -26.05 3.44
C HIS A 21 26.41 -25.97 4.89
N GLU A 22 27.44 -26.73 5.29
CA GLU A 22 28.03 -26.63 6.63
C GLU A 22 28.90 -25.37 6.77
N SER A 23 29.61 -24.97 5.71
CA SER A 23 30.51 -23.82 5.73
C SER A 23 29.82 -22.48 5.47
N VAL A 24 28.75 -22.46 4.66
CA VAL A 24 27.96 -21.26 4.40
C VAL A 24 26.74 -21.25 5.31
N PRO A 25 26.57 -20.25 6.18
CA PRO A 25 25.48 -20.26 7.15
C PRO A 25 24.11 -20.14 6.46
N PRO A 26 23.04 -20.74 7.03
CA PRO A 26 21.74 -20.85 6.36
C PRO A 26 21.04 -19.53 6.01
N ASP A 27 21.32 -18.48 6.79
CA ASP A 27 20.87 -17.12 6.53
C ASP A 27 21.56 -16.49 5.31
N ARG A 28 22.56 -17.15 4.71
CA ARG A 28 23.21 -16.73 3.48
C ARG A 28 22.80 -17.54 2.25
N TRP A 29 21.84 -18.47 2.36
CA TRP A 29 21.33 -19.26 1.23
C TRP A 29 20.29 -18.48 0.42
N CYS A 30 20.64 -17.26 0.00
CA CYS A 30 19.71 -16.34 -0.65
C CYS A 30 19.86 -16.31 -2.18
N VAL A 31 18.83 -15.80 -2.84
CA VAL A 31 18.77 -15.57 -4.29
C VAL A 31 18.60 -14.09 -4.59
N THR A 32 19.00 -13.66 -5.79
CA THR A 32 18.80 -12.29 -6.25
C THR A 32 17.46 -12.12 -6.96
N TYR A 33 17.03 -10.87 -7.14
CA TYR A 33 15.91 -10.52 -8.00
C TYR A 33 16.07 -11.07 -9.44
N ALA A 34 17.30 -11.11 -9.95
CA ALA A 34 17.60 -11.63 -11.28
C ALA A 34 17.46 -13.15 -11.36
N ASP A 35 17.82 -13.89 -10.30
CA ASP A 35 17.65 -15.34 -10.26
C ASP A 35 16.18 -15.75 -10.30
N LEU A 36 15.29 -15.01 -9.63
CA LEU A 36 13.84 -15.26 -9.71
C LEU A 36 13.27 -14.98 -11.11
N LYS A 37 13.77 -13.95 -11.80
CA LYS A 37 13.42 -13.70 -13.21
C LYS A 37 13.91 -14.82 -14.12
N TYR A 38 15.12 -15.32 -13.88
CA TYR A 38 15.69 -16.45 -14.59
C TYR A 38 14.86 -17.72 -14.37
N LEU A 39 14.54 -18.06 -13.11
CA LEU A 39 13.67 -19.19 -12.77
C LEU A 39 12.32 -19.10 -13.49
N LYS A 40 11.72 -17.90 -13.55
CA LYS A 40 10.47 -17.68 -14.30
C LYS A 40 10.59 -18.07 -15.77
N GLN A 41 11.73 -17.77 -16.40
CA GLN A 41 11.99 -18.09 -17.82
C GLN A 41 12.23 -19.59 -18.00
N GLU A 42 13.03 -20.21 -17.14
CA GLU A 42 13.30 -21.65 -17.18
C GLU A 42 12.03 -22.47 -16.99
N VAL A 43 11.20 -22.14 -16.00
CA VAL A 43 9.93 -22.83 -15.76
C VAL A 43 8.96 -22.64 -16.93
N ARG A 44 8.91 -21.45 -17.54
CA ARG A 44 8.09 -21.23 -18.76
C ARG A 44 8.56 -22.09 -19.92
N ARG A 45 9.88 -22.21 -20.11
CA ARG A 45 10.45 -23.07 -21.14
C ARG A 45 10.07 -24.54 -20.88
N ALA A 46 10.28 -25.02 -19.67
CA ALA A 46 9.93 -26.39 -19.26
C ALA A 46 8.43 -26.70 -19.40
N VAL A 47 7.54 -25.73 -19.11
CA VAL A 47 6.09 -25.87 -19.41
C VAL A 47 5.84 -25.97 -20.92
N SER A 48 6.45 -25.10 -21.73
CA SER A 48 6.25 -25.11 -23.18
C SER A 48 6.79 -26.36 -23.87
N GLU A 49 7.84 -26.97 -23.32
CA GLU A 49 8.43 -28.22 -23.77
C GLU A 49 7.67 -29.45 -23.23
N GLY A 50 6.73 -29.24 -22.32
CA GLY A 50 5.92 -30.30 -21.72
C GLY A 50 6.66 -31.18 -20.73
N GLU A 51 7.76 -30.67 -20.14
CA GLU A 51 8.55 -31.34 -19.09
C GLU A 51 7.82 -31.33 -17.74
N LEU A 52 7.08 -30.26 -17.45
CA LEU A 52 6.31 -30.07 -16.22
C LEU A 52 4.88 -30.62 -16.34
N ARG A 53 4.76 -31.94 -16.49
CA ARG A 53 3.46 -32.63 -16.46
C ARG A 53 3.15 -33.14 -15.04
N PRO A 54 1.91 -32.97 -14.54
CA PRO A 54 1.47 -33.63 -13.32
C PRO A 54 1.75 -35.14 -13.43
N SER A 55 2.31 -35.73 -12.38
CA SER A 55 2.46 -37.19 -12.34
C SER A 55 1.11 -37.85 -12.05
N ASP A 56 0.90 -39.09 -12.51
CA ASP A 56 -0.34 -39.84 -12.25
C ASP A 56 -0.63 -40.03 -10.75
N ARG A 57 0.38 -39.86 -9.88
CA ARG A 57 0.25 -39.92 -8.42
C ARG A 57 -0.33 -38.65 -7.79
N ALA A 58 -0.27 -37.51 -8.47
CA ALA A 58 -0.74 -36.24 -7.94
C ALA A 58 -2.20 -35.99 -8.35
N ALA A 59 -3.11 -36.90 -8.01
CA ALA A 59 -4.55 -36.73 -8.25
C ALA A 59 -5.14 -35.45 -7.60
N GLU A 60 -4.40 -34.84 -6.67
CA GLU A 60 -4.74 -33.57 -6.00
C GLU A 60 -4.27 -32.33 -6.78
N ASP A 61 -3.27 -32.45 -7.65
CA ASP A 61 -2.91 -31.37 -8.57
C ASP A 61 -3.96 -31.34 -9.68
N ARG A 62 -5.02 -30.56 -9.47
CA ARG A 62 -6.03 -30.27 -10.50
C ARG A 62 -5.30 -29.99 -11.80
N ALA A 63 -5.62 -30.76 -12.85
CA ALA A 63 -5.05 -30.57 -14.17
C ALA A 63 -5.18 -29.11 -14.60
N LEU A 64 -4.10 -28.35 -14.44
CA LEU A 64 -4.07 -26.96 -14.83
C LEU A 64 -4.21 -26.92 -16.36
N PRO A 65 -5.03 -26.00 -16.90
CA PRO A 65 -5.04 -25.77 -18.32
C PRO A 65 -3.59 -25.49 -18.76
N PRO A 66 -3.07 -26.17 -19.81
CA PRO A 66 -1.70 -25.97 -20.29
C PRO A 66 -1.35 -24.51 -20.64
N SER A 67 -2.35 -23.62 -20.71
CA SER A 67 -2.24 -22.21 -21.08
C SER A 67 -2.39 -21.22 -19.91
N ASP A 68 -2.43 -21.65 -18.63
CA ASP A 68 -2.50 -20.70 -17.51
C ASP A 68 -1.15 -19.99 -17.27
N GLU A 69 -0.86 -18.98 -18.10
CA GLU A 69 0.34 -18.12 -17.97
C GLU A 69 0.34 -17.26 -16.70
N VAL A 70 -0.81 -17.12 -16.04
CA VAL A 70 -0.98 -16.26 -14.88
C VAL A 70 -0.59 -17.01 -13.61
N HIS A 71 -1.03 -18.26 -13.48
CA HIS A 71 -0.76 -19.06 -12.28
C HIS A 71 0.43 -20.00 -12.44
N GLY A 72 0.50 -20.75 -13.55
CA GLY A 72 1.51 -21.77 -13.75
C GLY A 72 1.35 -23.00 -12.84
N PRO A 73 2.23 -24.00 -12.96
CA PRO A 73 2.21 -25.22 -12.14
C PRO A 73 2.46 -24.92 -10.65
N SER A 74 2.01 -25.83 -9.78
CA SER A 74 2.26 -25.75 -8.33
C SER A 74 3.77 -25.75 -8.04
N ILE A 75 4.18 -25.10 -6.95
CA ILE A 75 5.58 -25.12 -6.52
C ILE A 75 6.05 -26.55 -6.21
N TYR A 76 5.16 -27.42 -5.70
CA TYR A 76 5.46 -28.86 -5.56
C TYR A 76 5.95 -29.47 -6.87
N LEU A 77 5.20 -29.30 -7.96
CA LEU A 77 5.53 -29.86 -9.26
C LEU A 77 6.83 -29.25 -9.82
N VAL A 78 7.01 -27.93 -9.70
CA VAL A 78 8.24 -27.25 -10.12
C VAL A 78 9.45 -27.74 -9.32
N ASN A 79 9.29 -27.95 -8.01
CA ASN A 79 10.36 -28.44 -7.17
C ASN A 79 10.79 -29.84 -7.58
N GLU A 80 9.83 -30.76 -7.69
CA GLU A 80 10.08 -32.17 -8.02
C GLU A 80 10.64 -32.36 -9.44
N LYS A 81 10.07 -31.65 -10.43
CA LYS A 81 10.36 -31.91 -11.85
C LYS A 81 11.39 -30.96 -12.46
N HIS A 82 11.73 -29.86 -11.78
CA HIS A 82 12.71 -28.90 -12.31
C HIS A 82 13.81 -28.57 -11.31
N ILE A 83 13.48 -28.05 -10.12
CA ILE A 83 14.51 -27.59 -9.16
C ILE A 83 15.38 -28.76 -8.69
N MET A 84 14.77 -29.87 -8.25
CA MET A 84 15.48 -31.06 -7.79
C MET A 84 16.37 -31.67 -8.89
N PRO A 85 15.89 -31.95 -10.13
CA PRO A 85 16.76 -32.47 -11.18
C PRO A 85 17.94 -31.56 -11.52
N VAL A 86 17.73 -30.23 -11.59
CA VAL A 86 18.80 -29.27 -11.89
C VAL A 86 19.84 -29.26 -10.76
N THR A 87 19.40 -29.25 -9.50
CA THR A 87 20.29 -29.22 -8.33
C THR A 87 20.97 -30.58 -8.09
N GLU A 88 20.35 -31.70 -8.44
CA GLU A 88 20.94 -33.04 -8.41
C GLU A 88 22.14 -33.10 -9.37
N GLN A 89 21.98 -32.62 -10.61
CA GLN A 89 23.06 -32.54 -11.60
C GLN A 89 24.20 -31.61 -11.18
N ALA A 90 23.91 -30.63 -10.33
CA ALA A 90 24.89 -29.74 -9.74
C ALA A 90 25.58 -30.34 -8.50
N GLY A 91 25.25 -31.56 -8.07
CA GLY A 91 25.86 -32.20 -6.91
C GLY A 91 25.03 -32.15 -5.63
N LYS A 92 23.71 -31.97 -5.73
CA LYS A 92 22.74 -31.85 -4.62
C LYS A 92 22.84 -30.56 -3.80
N VAL A 93 23.60 -29.58 -4.28
CA VAL A 93 23.64 -28.24 -3.68
C VAL A 93 22.29 -27.52 -3.85
N SER A 94 21.86 -26.69 -2.90
CA SER A 94 20.64 -25.88 -3.07
C SER A 94 20.75 -24.95 -4.28
N TRP A 95 19.60 -24.52 -4.83
CA TRP A 95 19.61 -23.60 -5.97
C TRP A 95 20.33 -22.29 -5.62
N ALA A 96 20.14 -21.78 -4.42
CA ALA A 96 20.81 -20.57 -3.95
C ALA A 96 22.34 -20.70 -3.97
N LEU A 97 22.89 -21.74 -3.34
CA LEU A 97 24.35 -21.96 -3.27
C LEU A 97 24.95 -22.45 -4.59
N MET A 98 24.15 -23.11 -5.45
CA MET A 98 24.53 -23.41 -6.82
C MET A 98 24.84 -22.12 -7.60
N ARG A 99 24.04 -21.08 -7.39
CA ARG A 99 24.17 -19.78 -8.07
C ARG A 99 25.20 -18.89 -7.38
N HIS A 100 25.28 -18.95 -6.05
CA HIS A 100 26.08 -18.08 -5.19
C HIS A 100 26.80 -18.90 -4.12
N PRO A 101 27.91 -19.58 -4.45
CA PRO A 101 28.57 -20.50 -3.52
C PRO A 101 29.13 -19.83 -2.28
N GLU A 102 29.43 -18.52 -2.32
CA GLU A 102 29.89 -17.76 -1.16
C GLU A 102 28.75 -17.31 -0.23
N GLY A 103 27.50 -17.58 -0.62
CA GLY A 103 26.31 -17.09 0.06
C GLY A 103 26.07 -15.59 -0.12
N LEU A 104 24.82 -15.17 0.11
CA LEU A 104 24.34 -13.79 -0.02
C LEU A 104 23.58 -13.39 1.25
N ASP A 105 23.86 -12.19 1.79
CA ASP A 105 23.15 -11.67 2.97
C ASP A 105 21.63 -11.68 2.78
N CYS A 106 20.87 -12.10 3.79
CA CYS A 106 19.41 -12.10 3.75
C CYS A 106 18.83 -10.73 4.10
N ASP A 107 18.26 -10.03 3.10
CA ASP A 107 17.49 -8.79 3.35
C ASP A 107 15.98 -9.07 3.45
N LEU A 108 15.50 -10.08 2.72
CA LEU A 108 14.09 -10.40 2.52
C LEU A 108 13.81 -11.89 2.77
N PHE A 109 12.96 -12.22 3.73
CA PHE A 109 12.45 -13.58 3.90
C PHE A 109 11.09 -13.72 3.19
N ILE A 110 10.92 -14.75 2.36
CA ILE A 110 9.66 -15.00 1.62
C ILE A 110 8.89 -16.14 2.29
N SER A 111 7.72 -15.82 2.85
CA SER A 111 6.78 -16.77 3.45
C SER A 111 5.68 -17.13 2.45
N HIS A 112 5.50 -18.41 2.14
CA HIS A 112 4.64 -18.83 1.04
C HIS A 112 4.11 -20.28 1.16
N ALA A 113 3.06 -20.61 0.39
CA ALA A 113 2.49 -21.95 0.32
C ALA A 113 3.01 -22.72 -0.90
N TRP A 114 3.28 -24.01 -0.76
CA TRP A 114 3.81 -24.81 -1.88
C TRP A 114 2.73 -25.21 -2.90
N GLN A 115 1.46 -25.16 -2.51
CA GLN A 115 0.32 -25.39 -3.39
C GLN A 115 0.10 -24.25 -4.39
N GLU A 116 0.76 -23.09 -4.20
CA GLU A 116 0.55 -21.95 -5.09
C GLU A 116 1.16 -22.16 -6.48
N GLY A 117 0.59 -21.50 -7.48
CA GLY A 117 1.14 -21.45 -8.82
C GLY A 117 2.41 -20.62 -8.89
N ILE A 118 3.48 -21.19 -9.46
CA ILE A 118 4.80 -20.57 -9.54
C ILE A 118 4.81 -19.22 -10.30
N PHE A 119 3.97 -19.03 -11.33
CA PHE A 119 3.93 -17.77 -12.07
C PHE A 119 3.24 -16.66 -11.27
N GLU A 120 2.20 -17.02 -10.52
CA GLU A 120 1.53 -16.11 -9.59
C GLU A 120 2.53 -15.70 -8.50
N PHE A 121 3.16 -16.67 -7.84
CA PHE A 121 4.20 -16.45 -6.83
C PHE A 121 5.30 -15.50 -7.33
N LEU A 122 5.96 -15.84 -8.45
CA LEU A 122 7.06 -15.05 -8.99
C LEU A 122 6.59 -13.65 -9.40
N SER A 123 5.38 -13.52 -9.96
CA SER A 123 4.82 -12.21 -10.33
C SER A 123 4.62 -11.33 -9.10
N LYS A 124 4.06 -11.87 -8.02
CA LYS A 124 3.79 -11.14 -6.77
C LYS A 124 5.07 -10.74 -6.06
N VAL A 125 6.03 -11.67 -5.93
CA VAL A 125 7.34 -11.41 -5.32
C VAL A 125 8.11 -10.35 -6.09
N LEU A 126 8.24 -10.49 -7.42
CA LEU A 126 8.99 -9.54 -8.23
C LEU A 126 8.36 -8.14 -8.26
N PHE A 127 7.03 -8.03 -8.12
CA PHE A 127 6.35 -6.74 -8.05
C PHE A 127 6.46 -6.10 -6.66
N SER A 128 6.47 -6.92 -5.62
CA SER A 128 6.41 -6.46 -4.22
C SER A 128 7.76 -6.41 -3.53
N TRP A 129 8.84 -6.67 -4.28
CA TRP A 129 10.21 -6.62 -3.82
C TRP A 129 10.53 -5.26 -3.17
N PRO A 130 10.87 -5.21 -1.87
CA PRO A 130 11.18 -3.95 -1.20
C PRO A 130 12.38 -3.26 -1.84
N SER A 131 12.31 -1.94 -2.06
CA SER A 131 13.36 -1.19 -2.76
C SER A 131 14.73 -1.21 -2.08
N GLY A 132 14.79 -1.51 -0.78
CA GLY A 132 16.03 -1.64 -0.01
C GLY A 132 16.59 -3.07 0.08
N ALA A 133 15.85 -4.08 -0.37
CA ALA A 133 16.28 -5.48 -0.30
C ALA A 133 17.08 -5.86 -1.56
N ARG A 134 18.23 -6.52 -1.40
CA ARG A 134 19.07 -6.99 -2.51
C ARG A 134 18.90 -8.48 -2.77
N HIS A 135 18.78 -9.26 -1.69
CA HIS A 135 18.64 -10.71 -1.78
C HIS A 135 17.45 -11.21 -0.95
N ALA A 136 16.94 -12.37 -1.34
CA ALA A 136 15.82 -13.00 -0.67
C ALA A 136 16.10 -14.46 -0.36
N TRP A 137 15.63 -14.89 0.81
CA TRP A 137 15.55 -16.28 1.20
C TRP A 137 14.17 -16.84 0.85
N CYS A 138 14.13 -17.98 0.15
CA CYS A 138 12.90 -18.65 -0.26
C CYS A 138 13.10 -20.16 -0.17
N CYS A 139 12.27 -20.84 0.62
CA CYS A 139 12.55 -22.21 1.05
C CYS A 139 12.74 -23.22 -0.10
N MET A 140 11.99 -23.09 -1.21
CA MET A 140 12.14 -24.00 -2.37
C MET A 140 13.50 -23.84 -3.08
N LEU A 141 14.17 -22.69 -2.92
CA LEU A 141 15.45 -22.40 -3.59
C LEU A 141 16.64 -22.45 -2.62
N ALA A 142 16.41 -22.08 -1.37
CA ALA A 142 17.45 -21.97 -0.35
C ALA A 142 17.82 -23.33 0.25
N ASN A 143 16.85 -24.19 0.54
CA ASN A 143 17.10 -25.48 1.15
C ASN A 143 17.65 -26.49 0.12
N PRO A 144 18.54 -27.40 0.51
CA PRO A 144 19.05 -28.46 -0.37
C PRO A 144 17.98 -29.54 -0.60
N GLN A 145 17.17 -29.36 -1.64
CA GLN A 145 16.00 -30.20 -1.96
C GLN A 145 16.31 -31.70 -2.19
N ASN A 146 17.57 -32.03 -2.50
CA ASN A 146 18.03 -33.42 -2.69
C ASN A 146 18.79 -34.00 -1.49
N LEU A 147 18.91 -33.25 -0.39
CA LEU A 147 19.49 -33.71 0.88
C LEU A 147 18.39 -33.93 1.93
N ASP A 148 18.77 -34.41 3.12
CA ASP A 148 17.82 -34.62 4.22
C ASP A 148 17.44 -33.28 4.89
N ILE A 149 16.45 -32.60 4.31
CA ILE A 149 15.86 -31.38 4.89
C ILE A 149 15.21 -31.70 6.25
N GLY A 150 14.74 -32.93 6.48
CA GLY A 150 14.14 -33.33 7.74
C GLY A 150 15.10 -33.19 8.92
N ALA A 151 16.38 -33.52 8.72
CA ALA A 151 17.43 -33.31 9.71
C ALA A 151 17.61 -31.81 10.05
N LEU A 152 17.53 -30.93 9.05
CA LEU A 152 17.64 -29.47 9.23
C LEU A 152 16.43 -28.86 9.97
N LEU A 153 15.32 -29.59 10.07
CA LEU A 153 14.06 -29.16 10.69
C LEU A 153 13.81 -29.75 12.07
N GLN A 154 14.79 -30.46 12.65
CA GLN A 154 14.64 -31.07 13.97
C GLN A 154 14.54 -30.04 15.10
N SER A 155 15.15 -28.86 14.94
CA SER A 155 15.05 -27.76 15.91
C SER A 155 14.51 -26.53 15.18
N PRO A 156 13.22 -26.16 15.33
CA PRO A 156 12.63 -25.05 14.58
C PRO A 156 13.42 -23.74 14.77
N GLY A 157 13.80 -23.40 16.00
CA GLY A 157 14.59 -22.19 16.29
C GLY A 157 16.00 -22.13 15.70
N ASN A 158 16.61 -23.30 15.42
CA ASN A 158 17.92 -23.40 14.75
C ASN A 158 17.81 -23.82 13.28
N SER A 159 16.60 -23.94 12.76
CA SER A 159 16.38 -24.34 11.38
C SER A 159 16.88 -23.24 10.43
N PRO A 160 17.20 -23.60 9.17
CA PRO A 160 17.53 -22.62 8.14
C PRO A 160 16.51 -21.47 8.02
N PHE A 161 15.23 -21.79 8.26
CA PHE A 161 14.11 -20.84 8.22
C PHE A 161 14.26 -19.77 9.30
N ALA A 162 14.43 -20.19 10.56
CA ALA A 162 14.52 -19.28 11.69
C ALA A 162 15.76 -18.38 11.59
N LEU A 163 16.92 -18.95 11.22
CA LEU A 163 18.16 -18.20 11.06
C LEU A 163 18.05 -17.15 9.94
N ALA A 164 17.55 -17.54 8.78
CA ALA A 164 17.35 -16.59 7.68
C ALA A 164 16.34 -15.50 8.02
N LEU A 165 15.26 -15.83 8.74
CA LEU A 165 14.26 -14.86 9.16
C LEU A 165 14.84 -13.87 10.17
N GLN A 166 15.59 -14.36 11.16
CA GLN A 166 16.29 -13.53 12.15
C GLN A 166 17.25 -12.54 11.48
N ALA A 167 17.98 -12.97 10.44
CA ALA A 167 18.86 -12.11 9.66
C ALA A 167 18.11 -11.10 8.78
N SER A 168 16.92 -11.45 8.29
CA SER A 168 16.15 -10.62 7.35
C SER A 168 15.71 -9.26 7.94
N THR A 169 15.54 -8.26 7.09
CA THR A 169 14.90 -6.98 7.46
C THR A 169 13.39 -7.02 7.27
N TYR A 170 12.95 -7.72 6.21
CA TYR A 170 11.56 -7.79 5.79
C TYR A 170 11.09 -9.23 5.70
N VAL A 171 9.83 -9.48 6.05
CA VAL A 171 9.13 -10.70 5.69
C VAL A 171 8.08 -10.36 4.63
N LEU A 172 8.11 -11.05 3.49
CA LEU A 172 7.13 -10.91 2.43
C LEU A 172 6.26 -12.15 2.38
N VAL A 173 5.01 -11.99 2.81
CA VAL A 173 3.99 -13.03 2.79
C VAL A 173 3.32 -13.03 1.41
N VAL A 174 3.30 -14.19 0.76
CA VAL A 174 2.75 -14.34 -0.60
C VAL A 174 1.35 -14.98 -0.52
N PRO A 175 0.27 -14.19 -0.58
CA PRO A 175 -1.07 -14.75 -0.75
C PRO A 175 -1.19 -15.49 -2.07
N ASN A 176 -2.03 -16.50 -2.11
CA ASN A 176 -2.37 -17.24 -3.32
C ASN A 176 -3.85 -17.62 -3.32
N ARG A 177 -4.34 -18.04 -4.49
CA ARG A 177 -5.75 -18.41 -4.66
C ARG A 177 -6.13 -19.79 -4.11
N GLU A 178 -5.18 -20.67 -3.82
CA GLU A 178 -5.51 -22.04 -3.39
C GLU A 178 -5.85 -22.07 -1.89
N CYS A 179 -4.98 -21.51 -1.05
CA CYS A 179 -5.19 -21.45 0.40
C CYS A 179 -4.46 -20.27 1.04
N SER A 180 -4.91 -19.88 2.23
CA SER A 180 -4.11 -19.02 3.10
C SER A 180 -2.81 -19.72 3.50
N VAL A 181 -1.69 -19.00 3.43
CA VAL A 181 -0.40 -19.49 3.93
C VAL A 181 -0.49 -19.87 5.41
N TYR A 182 -1.35 -19.23 6.19
CA TYR A 182 -1.53 -19.49 7.62
C TYR A 182 -2.40 -20.71 7.93
N THR A 183 -2.81 -21.45 6.90
CA THR A 183 -3.26 -22.84 7.10
C THR A 183 -2.09 -23.81 7.28
N ARG A 184 -0.85 -23.37 7.00
CA ARG A 184 0.39 -24.17 7.14
C ARG A 184 1.17 -23.74 8.38
N LEU A 185 1.43 -24.69 9.26
CA LEU A 185 2.03 -24.42 10.58
C LEU A 185 3.45 -23.84 10.50
N TRP A 186 4.25 -24.22 9.50
CA TRP A 186 5.56 -23.60 9.27
C TRP A 186 5.44 -22.11 8.92
N CYS A 187 4.44 -21.69 8.15
CA CYS A 187 4.21 -20.26 7.86
C CYS A 187 3.71 -19.49 9.09
N CYS A 188 2.95 -20.16 9.98
CA CYS A 188 2.59 -19.60 11.28
C CYS A 188 3.82 -19.40 12.18
N TYR A 189 4.74 -20.37 12.17
CA TYR A 189 6.01 -20.27 12.89
C TYR A 189 6.91 -19.15 12.32
N GLU A 190 6.93 -18.95 11.00
CA GLU A 190 7.61 -17.79 10.39
C GLU A 190 7.00 -16.47 10.88
N ALA A 191 5.67 -16.37 10.99
CA ALA A 191 5.00 -15.20 11.56
C ALA A 191 5.34 -15.00 13.05
N TYR A 192 5.49 -16.08 13.82
CA TYR A 192 5.99 -16.04 15.19
C TYR A 192 7.41 -15.46 15.29
N CYS A 193 8.36 -16.02 14.55
CA CYS A 193 9.73 -15.52 14.56
C CYS A 193 9.79 -14.05 14.11
N ALA A 194 8.99 -13.66 13.11
CA ALA A 194 8.87 -12.28 12.65
C ALA A 194 8.26 -11.36 13.72
N HIS A 195 7.32 -11.88 14.50
CA HIS A 195 6.73 -11.16 15.62
C HIS A 195 7.78 -10.86 16.68
N GLU A 196 8.42 -11.91 17.19
CA GLU A 196 9.42 -11.86 18.27
C GLU A 196 10.59 -10.93 17.93
N THR A 197 11.07 -11.03 16.70
CA THR A 197 12.22 -10.23 16.24
C THR A 197 11.83 -8.86 15.70
N GLY A 198 10.57 -8.44 15.88
CA GLY A 198 10.12 -7.09 15.50
C GLY A 198 10.18 -6.79 14.00
N LYS A 199 10.08 -7.81 13.13
CA LYS A 199 10.19 -7.62 11.68
C LYS A 199 8.98 -6.88 11.11
N THR A 200 9.20 -6.28 9.94
CA THR A 200 8.13 -5.74 9.09
C THR A 200 7.62 -6.83 8.16
N ILE A 201 6.35 -7.19 8.33
CA ILE A 201 5.65 -8.19 7.50
C ILE A 201 4.83 -7.46 6.44
N LEU A 202 5.12 -7.74 5.17
CA LEU A 202 4.47 -7.15 4.00
C LEU A 202 3.64 -8.22 3.28
N ILE A 203 2.52 -7.80 2.68
CA ILE A 203 1.73 -8.67 1.79
C ILE A 203 2.17 -8.43 0.35
N ALA A 204 2.58 -9.49 -0.33
CA ALA A 204 2.88 -9.48 -1.76
C ALA A 204 1.60 -9.29 -2.58
N ARG A 205 1.71 -8.59 -3.72
CA ARG A 205 0.58 -8.22 -4.57
C ARG A 205 0.91 -8.46 -6.02
N ARG A 206 -0.11 -8.77 -6.81
CA ARG A 206 0.02 -8.80 -8.26
C ARG A 206 0.21 -7.39 -8.83
N SER A 207 0.96 -7.30 -9.93
CA SER A 207 1.02 -6.08 -10.73
C SER A 207 -0.36 -5.79 -11.32
N ASN A 208 -0.95 -4.66 -10.97
CA ASN A 208 -2.23 -4.17 -11.48
C ASN A 208 -2.09 -3.07 -12.54
N ARG A 209 -0.94 -3.03 -13.25
CA ARG A 209 -0.62 -1.97 -14.23
C ARG A 209 -1.61 -1.91 -15.39
N LYS A 210 -2.13 -3.06 -15.85
CA LYS A 210 -3.09 -3.12 -16.96
C LYS A 210 -4.43 -2.56 -16.53
N GLU A 211 -4.92 -2.98 -15.37
CA GLU A 211 -6.16 -2.54 -14.75
C GLU A 211 -6.12 -1.03 -14.48
N MET A 212 -4.99 -0.54 -13.97
CA MET A 212 -4.75 0.89 -13.76
C MET A 212 -4.75 1.65 -15.09
N GLY A 213 -4.06 1.14 -16.12
CA GLY A 213 -4.05 1.75 -17.46
C GLY A 213 -5.45 1.82 -18.07
N THR A 214 -6.25 0.76 -17.94
CA THR A 214 -7.65 0.75 -18.40
C THR A 214 -8.52 1.74 -17.64
N ALA A 215 -8.39 1.82 -16.31
CA ALA A 215 -9.14 2.76 -15.49
C ALA A 215 -8.78 4.22 -15.84
N LEU A 216 -7.49 4.53 -15.96
CA LEU A 216 -7.01 5.84 -16.38
C LEU A 216 -7.52 6.21 -17.77
N PHE A 217 -7.43 5.31 -18.74
CA PHE A 217 -7.92 5.54 -20.10
C PHE A 217 -9.42 5.87 -20.12
N ARG A 218 -10.25 5.12 -19.39
CA ARG A 218 -11.69 5.37 -19.28
C ARG A 218 -11.99 6.74 -18.67
N THR A 219 -11.30 7.11 -17.60
CA THR A 219 -11.50 8.40 -16.93
C THR A 219 -11.06 9.58 -17.79
N LEU A 220 -9.94 9.45 -18.50
CA LEU A 220 -9.49 10.45 -19.47
C LEU A 220 -10.49 10.61 -20.62
N LEU A 221 -11.04 9.51 -21.14
CA LEU A 221 -12.06 9.56 -22.19
C LEU A 221 -13.32 10.30 -21.71
N LEU A 222 -13.77 10.06 -20.48
CA LEU A 222 -14.91 10.78 -19.88
C LEU A 222 -14.60 12.28 -19.69
N GLY A 223 -13.40 12.63 -19.24
CA GLY A 223 -12.97 14.03 -19.17
C GLY A 223 -12.95 14.70 -20.54
N LEU A 224 -12.47 14.01 -21.58
CA LEU A 224 -12.48 14.50 -22.96
C LEU A 224 -13.91 14.72 -23.48
N THR A 225 -14.84 13.80 -23.21
CA THR A 225 -16.26 13.98 -23.53
C THR A 225 -16.84 15.24 -22.86
N GLY A 226 -16.41 15.54 -21.63
CA GLY A 226 -16.79 16.76 -20.93
C GLY A 226 -16.31 18.02 -21.65
N MET A 227 -15.04 18.02 -22.08
CA MET A 227 -14.46 19.11 -22.87
C MET A 227 -15.16 19.30 -24.22
N ILE A 228 -15.48 18.22 -24.93
CA ILE A 228 -16.20 18.29 -26.22
C ILE A 228 -17.61 18.86 -26.01
N THR A 229 -18.33 18.38 -25.00
CA THR A 229 -19.65 18.90 -24.62
C THR A 229 -19.58 20.41 -24.35
N ALA A 230 -18.56 20.86 -23.62
CA ALA A 230 -18.31 22.27 -23.35
C ALA A 230 -18.08 23.12 -24.61
N VAL A 231 -17.34 22.61 -25.60
CA VAL A 231 -17.15 23.30 -26.90
C VAL A 231 -18.48 23.45 -27.62
N ILE A 232 -19.29 22.38 -27.66
CA ILE A 232 -20.62 22.39 -28.30
C ILE A 232 -21.54 23.40 -27.60
N LEU A 233 -21.61 23.37 -26.26
CA LEU A 233 -22.40 24.32 -25.48
C LEU A 233 -21.97 25.77 -25.74
N LYS A 234 -20.66 26.03 -25.87
CA LYS A 234 -20.13 27.36 -26.17
C LYS A 234 -20.52 27.88 -27.56
N SER A 235 -20.74 26.98 -28.52
CA SER A 235 -21.18 27.35 -29.88
C SER A 235 -22.63 27.82 -29.95
N TRP A 236 -23.45 27.49 -28.94
CA TRP A 236 -24.88 27.78 -28.90
C TRP A 236 -25.15 29.17 -28.28
N LYS A 237 -24.65 30.24 -28.92
CA LYS A 237 -24.45 31.55 -28.27
C LYS A 237 -25.32 32.71 -28.80
N HIS A 238 -26.61 32.50 -29.07
CA HIS A 238 -27.43 33.49 -29.78
C HIS A 238 -28.52 34.26 -28.99
N THR A 239 -28.72 34.07 -27.68
CA THR A 239 -29.72 34.85 -26.92
C THR A 239 -29.30 35.18 -25.48
N ALA A 240 -29.79 36.30 -24.91
CA ALA A 240 -29.51 36.72 -23.52
C ALA A 240 -29.95 35.69 -22.46
N PHE A 241 -31.00 34.91 -22.75
CA PHE A 241 -31.45 33.79 -21.91
C PHE A 241 -30.35 32.71 -21.75
N HIS A 242 -29.43 32.57 -22.71
CA HIS A 242 -28.36 31.57 -22.64
C HIS A 242 -27.28 31.91 -21.62
N THR A 243 -27.01 33.19 -21.34
CA THR A 243 -25.98 33.58 -20.35
C THR A 243 -26.32 33.04 -18.96
N TYR A 244 -27.58 33.18 -18.52
CA TYR A 244 -28.05 32.62 -17.24
C TYR A 244 -27.91 31.10 -17.20
N ALA A 245 -28.32 30.41 -18.28
CA ALA A 245 -28.22 28.96 -18.36
C ALA A 245 -26.76 28.45 -18.25
N HIS A 246 -25.80 29.12 -18.90
CA HIS A 246 -24.38 28.77 -18.82
C HIS A 246 -23.80 28.88 -17.40
N HIS A 247 -24.22 29.89 -16.62
CA HIS A 247 -23.82 30.03 -15.23
C HIS A 247 -24.38 28.93 -14.35
N VAL A 248 -25.68 28.61 -14.50
CA VAL A 248 -26.32 27.49 -13.79
C VAL A 248 -25.62 26.17 -14.12
N ILE A 249 -25.33 25.90 -15.39
CA ILE A 249 -24.61 24.68 -15.83
C ILE A 249 -23.21 24.61 -15.19
N SER A 250 -22.46 25.71 -15.18
CA SER A 250 -21.12 25.76 -14.59
C SER A 250 -21.16 25.52 -13.07
N LEU A 251 -22.14 26.10 -12.37
CA LEU A 251 -22.33 25.89 -10.94
C LEU A 251 -22.71 24.44 -10.63
N LEU A 252 -23.65 23.87 -11.39
CA LEU A 252 -24.05 22.46 -11.24
C LEU A 252 -22.89 21.51 -11.49
N ALA A 253 -22.09 21.75 -12.53
CA ALA A 253 -20.90 20.95 -12.82
C ALA A 253 -19.84 21.08 -11.72
N LEU A 254 -19.63 22.27 -11.14
CA LEU A 254 -18.74 22.46 -10.00
C LEU A 254 -19.22 21.68 -8.78
N CYS A 255 -20.51 21.81 -8.43
CA CYS A 255 -21.12 21.07 -7.33
C CYS A 255 -21.00 19.56 -7.54
N LEU A 256 -21.24 19.07 -8.77
CA LEU A 256 -21.08 17.67 -9.12
C LEU A 256 -19.63 17.20 -8.97
N ALA A 257 -18.65 17.98 -9.46
CA ALA A 257 -17.24 17.64 -9.32
C ALA A 257 -16.82 17.57 -7.84
N VAL A 258 -17.18 18.57 -7.03
CA VAL A 258 -16.85 18.58 -5.60
C VAL A 258 -17.54 17.43 -4.87
N ALA A 259 -18.84 17.22 -5.10
CA ALA A 259 -19.60 16.12 -4.51
C ALA A 259 -19.00 14.76 -4.90
N SER A 260 -18.63 14.57 -6.17
CA SER A 260 -17.97 13.34 -6.65
C SER A 260 -16.61 13.13 -5.99
N ALA A 261 -15.80 14.17 -5.79
CA ALA A 261 -14.51 14.05 -5.11
C ALA A 261 -14.68 13.68 -3.62
N VAL A 262 -15.60 14.34 -2.92
CA VAL A 262 -15.91 14.05 -1.51
C VAL A 262 -16.52 12.66 -1.35
N ALA A 263 -17.49 12.29 -2.18
CA ALA A 263 -18.10 10.97 -2.16
C ALA A 263 -17.11 9.87 -2.58
N GLY A 264 -16.30 10.10 -3.60
CA GLY A 264 -15.32 9.13 -4.11
C GLY A 264 -14.17 8.83 -3.13
N THR A 265 -13.84 9.77 -2.23
CA THR A 265 -12.87 9.58 -1.14
C THR A 265 -13.48 8.94 0.11
N THR A 266 -14.79 9.03 0.30
CA THR A 266 -15.48 8.52 1.50
C THR A 266 -16.14 7.15 1.31
N LEU A 267 -16.61 6.84 0.10
CA LEU A 267 -17.28 5.59 -0.21
C LEU A 267 -16.32 4.41 -0.28
N GLN A 268 -16.72 3.27 0.28
CA GLN A 268 -15.96 2.02 0.21
C GLN A 268 -16.31 1.18 -1.03
N HIS A 269 -17.51 1.36 -1.59
CA HIS A 269 -17.97 0.54 -2.70
C HIS A 269 -17.29 0.92 -4.03
N ASN A 270 -16.44 0.02 -4.53
CA ASN A 270 -15.61 0.26 -5.73
C ASN A 270 -16.43 0.62 -6.97
N GLY A 271 -17.59 0.01 -7.19
CA GLY A 271 -18.46 0.34 -8.33
C GLY A 271 -18.96 1.79 -8.28
N CYS A 272 -19.42 2.23 -7.11
CA CYS A 272 -19.90 3.60 -6.90
C CYS A 272 -18.77 4.63 -7.07
N ARG A 273 -17.58 4.33 -6.52
CA ARG A 273 -16.38 5.17 -6.70
C ARG A 273 -16.04 5.35 -8.18
N SER A 274 -16.06 4.27 -8.96
CA SER A 274 -15.74 4.33 -10.39
C SER A 274 -16.72 5.23 -11.16
N VAL A 275 -18.02 5.12 -10.87
CA VAL A 275 -19.05 5.98 -11.47
C VAL A 275 -18.84 7.45 -11.07
N LEU A 276 -18.64 7.72 -9.78
CA LEU A 276 -18.44 9.08 -9.27
C LEU A 276 -17.17 9.74 -9.82
N ASN A 277 -16.07 8.99 -9.90
CA ASN A 277 -14.84 9.47 -10.51
C ASN A 277 -15.04 9.80 -11.99
N GLY A 278 -15.82 8.98 -12.71
CA GLY A 278 -16.21 9.24 -14.10
C GLY A 278 -17.05 10.51 -14.26
N LEU A 279 -18.09 10.68 -13.42
CA LEU A 279 -18.93 11.88 -13.41
C LEU A 279 -18.14 13.13 -13.04
N GLY A 280 -17.25 13.02 -12.05
CA GLY A 280 -16.36 14.09 -11.63
C GLY A 280 -15.37 14.49 -12.72
N ALA A 281 -14.78 13.52 -13.41
CA ALA A 281 -13.89 13.77 -14.55
C ALA A 281 -14.63 14.45 -15.71
N LEU A 282 -15.84 13.99 -16.03
CA LEU A 282 -16.72 14.61 -17.03
C LEU A 282 -17.01 16.09 -16.67
N ALA A 283 -17.42 16.34 -15.43
CA ALA A 283 -17.70 17.69 -14.93
C ALA A 283 -16.45 18.58 -14.94
N ALA A 284 -15.30 18.08 -14.49
CA ALA A 284 -14.03 18.81 -14.53
C ALA A 284 -13.59 19.14 -15.97
N GLY A 285 -13.77 18.21 -16.91
CA GLY A 285 -13.53 18.44 -18.34
C GLY A 285 -14.44 19.53 -18.90
N LEU A 286 -15.74 19.49 -18.56
CA LEU A 286 -16.69 20.53 -18.95
C LEU A 286 -16.26 21.91 -18.43
N LEU A 287 -15.93 22.01 -17.14
CA LEU A 287 -15.51 23.27 -16.53
C LEU A 287 -14.22 23.80 -17.17
N THR A 288 -13.26 22.94 -17.51
CA THR A 288 -11.98 23.38 -18.10
C THR A 288 -12.16 24.22 -19.38
N VAL A 289 -13.20 23.94 -20.18
CA VAL A 289 -13.49 24.66 -21.42
C VAL A 289 -14.64 25.67 -21.28
N HIS A 290 -15.65 25.35 -20.46
CA HIS A 290 -16.89 26.11 -20.34
C HIS A 290 -16.99 26.96 -19.05
N TRP A 291 -15.90 27.14 -18.30
CA TRP A 291 -15.93 27.96 -17.11
C TRP A 291 -16.27 29.42 -17.43
N HIS A 292 -17.50 29.80 -17.14
CA HIS A 292 -17.89 31.19 -16.97
C HIS A 292 -17.56 31.59 -15.54
N THR A 293 -16.68 32.58 -15.40
CA THR A 293 -16.32 33.13 -14.09
C THR A 293 -17.58 33.44 -13.30
N VAL A 294 -17.72 32.84 -12.11
CA VAL A 294 -18.85 33.05 -11.19
C VAL A 294 -19.05 34.55 -10.91
N HIS A 295 -17.98 35.33 -10.97
CA HIS A 295 -18.01 36.79 -10.83
C HIS A 295 -18.91 37.50 -11.84
N GLY A 296 -19.00 37.02 -13.09
CA GLY A 296 -19.88 37.60 -14.10
C GLY A 296 -21.37 37.35 -13.84
N PHE A 297 -21.70 36.34 -13.04
CA PHE A 297 -23.08 36.01 -12.68
C PHE A 297 -23.57 36.79 -11.46
N LEU A 298 -22.72 36.91 -10.44
CA LEU A 298 -23.07 37.56 -9.18
C LEU A 298 -22.96 39.09 -9.25
N ASP A 299 -22.59 39.63 -10.41
CA ASP A 299 -22.40 41.06 -10.68
C ASP A 299 -21.55 41.73 -9.59
N LEU A 300 -20.51 41.03 -9.13
CA LEU A 300 -19.66 41.49 -8.03
C LEU A 300 -18.75 42.62 -8.54
N PRO A 301 -18.94 43.89 -8.10
CA PRO A 301 -18.11 44.98 -8.58
C PRO A 301 -16.66 44.80 -8.09
N GLY A 302 -15.68 44.90 -9.00
CA GLY A 302 -14.25 44.93 -8.67
C GLY A 302 -13.32 43.96 -9.43
N PHE A 303 -13.83 43.05 -10.26
CA PHE A 303 -13.02 41.99 -10.89
C PHE A 303 -12.81 42.12 -12.42
N GLN A 304 -13.11 43.27 -13.02
CA GLN A 304 -13.06 43.43 -14.49
C GLN A 304 -11.65 43.50 -15.11
N GLU A 305 -10.57 43.60 -14.34
CA GLU A 305 -9.23 43.95 -14.90
C GLU A 305 -8.12 42.88 -14.87
N ILE A 306 -8.36 41.60 -14.51
CA ILE A 306 -7.23 40.69 -14.24
C ILE A 306 -7.27 39.35 -14.99
N ASP A 307 -6.50 39.26 -16.10
CA ASP A 307 -6.23 38.04 -16.87
C ASP A 307 -5.51 36.94 -16.07
N THR A 308 -4.72 37.29 -15.04
CA THR A 308 -3.99 36.30 -14.22
C THR A 308 -4.93 35.40 -13.40
N ALA A 309 -6.15 35.87 -13.07
CA ALA A 309 -7.17 35.07 -12.39
C ALA A 309 -7.70 33.93 -13.28
N LEU A 310 -7.77 34.13 -14.60
CA LEU A 310 -8.28 33.11 -15.52
C LEU A 310 -7.30 31.94 -15.69
N ALA A 311 -5.99 32.25 -15.80
CA ALA A 311 -4.95 31.23 -15.92
C ALA A 311 -4.90 30.35 -14.66
N GLU A 312 -4.95 30.97 -13.48
CA GLU A 312 -4.98 30.25 -12.20
C GLU A 312 -6.22 29.35 -12.08
N GLN A 313 -7.41 29.87 -12.42
CA GLN A 313 -8.64 29.08 -12.41
C GLN A 313 -8.54 27.86 -13.33
N ARG A 314 -7.98 28.02 -14.53
CA ARG A 314 -7.78 26.90 -15.46
C ARG A 314 -6.78 25.88 -14.94
N ILE A 315 -5.70 26.32 -14.29
CA ILE A 315 -4.75 25.42 -13.63
C ILE A 315 -5.48 24.61 -12.56
N ILE A 316 -6.25 25.26 -11.69
CA ILE A 316 -7.04 24.58 -10.64
C ILE A 316 -7.98 23.54 -11.26
N LEU A 317 -8.72 23.89 -12.30
CA LEU A 317 -9.63 22.96 -13.00
C LEU A 317 -8.88 21.78 -13.64
N GLY A 318 -7.72 22.03 -14.24
CA GLY A 318 -6.83 20.96 -14.72
C GLY A 318 -6.37 20.03 -13.59
N CYS A 319 -6.09 20.58 -12.42
CA CYS A 319 -5.72 19.81 -11.23
C CYS A 319 -6.88 18.94 -10.72
N PHE A 320 -8.13 19.42 -10.80
CA PHE A 320 -9.32 18.61 -10.52
C PHE A 320 -9.44 17.42 -11.47
N ALA A 321 -9.20 17.61 -12.78
CA ALA A 321 -9.22 16.50 -13.74
C ALA A 321 -8.14 15.45 -13.43
N VAL A 322 -6.93 15.89 -13.07
CA VAL A 322 -5.84 14.99 -12.63
C VAL A 322 -6.22 14.26 -11.33
N CYS A 323 -6.89 14.93 -10.40
CA CYS A 323 -7.35 14.32 -9.14
C CYS A 323 -8.22 13.09 -9.40
N PHE A 324 -9.21 13.16 -10.30
CA PHE A 324 -10.05 12.00 -10.62
C PHE A 324 -9.29 10.84 -11.27
N CYS A 325 -8.23 11.13 -12.04
CA CYS A 325 -7.33 10.09 -12.55
C CYS A 325 -6.59 9.40 -11.40
N LEU A 326 -6.07 10.16 -10.43
CA LEU A 326 -5.40 9.60 -9.25
C LEU A 326 -6.38 8.84 -8.34
N MET A 327 -7.63 9.30 -8.20
CA MET A 327 -8.66 8.60 -7.43
C MET A 327 -9.00 7.24 -8.04
N GLU A 328 -8.95 7.10 -9.37
CA GLU A 328 -9.08 5.78 -10.02
C GLU A 328 -7.87 4.88 -9.75
N VAL A 329 -6.65 5.44 -9.70
CA VAL A 329 -5.46 4.69 -9.27
C VAL A 329 -5.65 4.16 -7.86
N ASP A 330 -6.10 5.01 -6.93
CA ASP A 330 -6.41 4.60 -5.56
C ASP A 330 -7.48 3.51 -5.50
N ARG A 331 -8.54 3.62 -6.29
CA ARG A 331 -9.60 2.60 -6.38
C ARG A 331 -9.08 1.25 -6.85
N VAL A 332 -8.32 1.22 -7.95
CA VAL A 332 -7.75 -0.03 -8.50
C VAL A 332 -6.75 -0.66 -7.52
N ASN A 333 -5.94 0.16 -6.84
CA ASN A 333 -5.04 -0.29 -5.79
C ASN A 333 -5.79 -0.86 -4.59
N SER A 334 -6.90 -0.24 -4.18
CA SER A 334 -7.74 -0.72 -3.08
C SER A 334 -8.37 -2.07 -3.41
N LEU A 335 -8.87 -2.25 -4.65
CA LEU A 335 -9.46 -3.51 -5.10
C LEU A 335 -8.43 -4.65 -5.07
N SER A 336 -7.25 -4.42 -5.64
CA SER A 336 -6.19 -5.43 -5.63
C SER A 336 -5.81 -5.85 -4.22
N ARG A 337 -5.73 -4.92 -3.25
CA ARG A 337 -5.42 -5.25 -1.86
C ARG A 337 -6.53 -6.07 -1.19
N ALA A 338 -7.79 -5.72 -1.46
CA ALA A 338 -8.92 -6.47 -0.94
C ALA A 338 -8.91 -7.92 -1.43
N GLU A 339 -8.56 -8.15 -2.70
CA GLU A 339 -8.36 -9.50 -3.25
C GLU A 339 -7.25 -10.27 -2.51
N GLU A 340 -6.08 -9.66 -2.28
CA GLU A 340 -4.97 -10.32 -1.58
C GLU A 340 -5.30 -10.59 -0.10
N ALA A 341 -6.04 -9.70 0.57
CA ALA A 341 -6.52 -9.92 1.93
C ALA A 341 -7.50 -11.10 2.00
N LEU A 342 -8.43 -11.20 1.04
CA LEU A 342 -9.36 -12.33 0.93
C LEU A 342 -8.61 -13.65 0.68
N GLN A 343 -7.53 -13.63 -0.09
CA GLN A 343 -6.67 -14.80 -0.30
C GLN A 343 -5.99 -15.25 1.01
N LEU A 344 -5.46 -14.32 1.81
CA LEU A 344 -4.89 -14.64 3.11
C LEU A 344 -5.92 -15.09 4.16
N GLN A 345 -7.20 -14.75 3.99
CA GLN A 345 -8.26 -15.21 4.89
C GLN A 345 -8.81 -16.59 4.50
N ARG A 346 -8.63 -17.02 3.25
CA ARG A 346 -9.21 -18.26 2.73
C ARG A 346 -8.73 -19.48 3.50
N GLY A 347 -9.62 -20.06 4.30
CA GLY A 347 -9.36 -21.25 5.11
C GLY A 347 -8.64 -20.98 6.44
N PHE A 348 -8.18 -19.75 6.69
CA PHE A 348 -7.63 -19.37 8.00
C PHE A 348 -8.77 -19.19 9.00
N ARG A 349 -8.73 -19.92 10.11
CA ARG A 349 -9.80 -19.95 11.12
C ARG A 349 -9.61 -18.93 12.25
N GLY A 350 -8.78 -17.92 12.03
CA GLY A 350 -8.48 -16.88 13.03
C GLY A 350 -7.40 -17.27 14.04
N SER A 351 -6.97 -18.53 14.10
CA SER A 351 -5.89 -18.98 14.97
C SER A 351 -4.93 -19.95 14.29
N ILE A 352 -3.64 -19.83 14.62
CA ILE A 352 -2.58 -20.76 14.21
C ILE A 352 -2.75 -22.14 14.84
N ALA A 353 -3.57 -22.30 15.90
CA ALA A 353 -3.88 -23.59 16.51
C ALA A 353 -4.59 -24.55 15.52
N HIS A 354 -5.17 -24.02 14.45
CA HIS A 354 -5.82 -24.81 13.40
C HIS A 354 -4.93 -25.05 12.18
N ALA A 355 -3.69 -24.56 12.18
CA ALA A 355 -2.75 -24.76 11.10
C ALA A 355 -2.25 -26.22 11.07
N THR A 356 -1.98 -26.74 9.88
CA THR A 356 -1.57 -28.13 9.69
C THR A 356 -0.11 -28.24 9.30
N CYS A 357 0.50 -29.39 9.58
CA CYS A 357 1.85 -29.75 9.14
C CYS A 357 1.82 -31.13 8.50
N SER A 358 2.68 -31.37 7.51
CA SER A 358 2.80 -32.69 6.87
C SER A 358 3.38 -33.75 7.82
N ARG A 359 4.17 -33.34 8.82
CA ARG A 359 4.74 -34.21 9.84
C ARG A 359 4.21 -33.82 11.22
N ALA A 360 3.61 -34.77 11.93
CA ALA A 360 3.09 -34.55 13.27
C ALA A 360 4.20 -34.17 14.27
N GLU A 361 5.40 -34.73 14.12
CA GLU A 361 6.55 -34.41 14.96
C GLU A 361 6.97 -32.95 14.83
N ASP A 362 7.01 -32.43 13.60
CA ASP A 362 7.32 -31.02 13.34
C ASP A 362 6.26 -30.13 13.97
N ALA A 363 4.98 -30.52 13.87
CA ALA A 363 3.90 -29.78 14.51
C ALA A 363 4.06 -29.71 16.03
N ALA A 364 4.37 -30.84 16.67
CA ALA A 364 4.61 -30.88 18.11
C ALA A 364 5.78 -29.97 18.53
N ARG A 365 6.90 -29.99 17.78
CA ARG A 365 8.06 -29.13 18.06
C ARG A 365 7.77 -27.65 17.87
N ILE A 366 7.07 -27.29 16.78
CA ILE A 366 6.66 -25.91 16.52
C ILE A 366 5.72 -25.40 17.61
N HIS A 367 4.68 -26.18 17.95
CA HIS A 367 3.75 -25.79 19.02
C HIS A 367 4.45 -25.68 20.38
N ALA A 368 5.39 -26.57 20.69
CA ALA A 368 6.18 -26.49 21.91
C ALA A 368 7.03 -25.22 21.97
N GLU A 369 7.63 -24.81 20.85
CA GLU A 369 8.47 -23.61 20.79
C GLU A 369 7.66 -22.30 20.80
N ILE A 370 6.49 -22.28 20.15
CA ILE A 370 5.56 -21.14 20.24
C ILE A 370 5.02 -21.03 21.67
N GLY A 371 4.67 -22.15 22.29
CA GLY A 371 4.20 -22.22 23.68
C GLY A 371 3.04 -21.26 23.94
N THR A 372 3.19 -20.43 24.98
CA THR A 372 2.20 -19.45 25.42
C THR A 372 2.04 -18.26 24.48
N ASN A 373 2.93 -18.09 23.49
CA ASN A 373 2.90 -16.95 22.58
C ASN A 373 1.88 -17.08 21.44
N THR A 374 1.08 -18.16 21.41
CA THR A 374 0.09 -18.41 20.36
C THR A 374 -0.82 -17.21 20.08
N GLU A 375 -1.36 -16.57 21.13
CA GLU A 375 -2.22 -15.39 21.00
C GLU A 375 -1.48 -14.18 20.43
N ALA A 376 -0.20 -13.98 20.79
CA ALA A 376 0.61 -12.89 20.26
C ALA A 376 0.88 -13.05 18.75
N VAL A 377 1.01 -14.29 18.28
CA VAL A 377 1.15 -14.62 16.85
C VAL A 377 -0.16 -14.40 16.12
N ASP A 378 -1.26 -14.92 16.65
CA ASP A 378 -2.62 -14.70 16.12
C ASP A 378 -2.92 -13.22 15.99
N TYR A 379 -2.56 -12.45 17.02
CA TYR A 379 -2.65 -11.00 17.03
C TYR A 379 -1.81 -10.35 15.92
N ALA A 380 -0.56 -10.79 15.71
CA ALA A 380 0.31 -10.27 14.65
C ALA A 380 -0.26 -10.51 13.25
N ILE A 381 -0.83 -11.71 13.03
CA ILE A 381 -1.51 -12.10 11.81
C ILE A 381 -2.80 -11.28 11.65
N GLY A 382 -3.56 -11.08 12.71
CA GLY A 382 -4.73 -10.20 12.73
C GLY A 382 -4.38 -8.77 12.30
N VAL A 383 -3.29 -8.20 12.83
CA VAL A 383 -2.78 -6.89 12.40
C VAL A 383 -2.42 -6.88 10.92
N LEU A 384 -1.73 -7.91 10.43
CA LEU A 384 -1.39 -8.05 9.01
C LEU A 384 -2.64 -8.07 8.13
N LEU A 385 -3.65 -8.86 8.49
CA LEU A 385 -4.90 -9.00 7.75
C LEU A 385 -5.73 -7.71 7.78
N ALA A 386 -5.80 -7.03 8.92
CA ALA A 386 -6.57 -5.81 9.09
C ALA A 386 -5.90 -4.61 8.39
N ALA A 387 -4.61 -4.39 8.62
CA ALA A 387 -3.90 -3.23 8.09
C ALA A 387 -3.34 -3.42 6.68
N GLY A 388 -3.15 -4.67 6.23
CA GLY A 388 -2.49 -5.00 4.97
C GLY A 388 -0.95 -5.00 5.04
N MET A 389 -0.40 -4.92 6.25
CA MET A 389 1.02 -5.10 6.65
C MET A 389 1.08 -5.19 8.19
N SER A 390 2.16 -5.72 8.75
CA SER A 390 2.39 -5.74 10.21
C SER A 390 3.76 -5.16 10.52
N THR A 391 3.79 -3.99 11.20
CA THR A 391 5.01 -3.36 11.70
C THR A 391 4.97 -3.33 13.23
N PRO A 392 6.11 -3.17 13.92
CA PRO A 392 6.10 -2.98 15.38
C PRO A 392 5.21 -1.80 15.81
N THR A 393 5.23 -0.70 15.06
CA THR A 393 4.38 0.47 15.32
C THR A 393 2.90 0.15 15.18
N LEU A 394 2.48 -0.51 14.09
CA LEU A 394 1.06 -0.87 13.91
C LEU A 394 0.57 -1.87 14.96
N ARG A 395 1.41 -2.83 15.36
CA ARG A 395 1.09 -3.74 16.46
C ARG A 395 0.88 -2.99 17.76
N GLN A 396 1.72 -2.00 18.07
CA GLN A 396 1.55 -1.13 19.25
C GLN A 396 0.27 -0.29 19.16
N VAL A 397 -0.01 0.31 18.00
CA VAL A 397 -1.20 1.13 17.76
C VAL A 397 -2.49 0.31 17.94
N ALA A 398 -2.52 -0.90 17.37
CA ALA A 398 -3.66 -1.79 17.53
C ALA A 398 -3.82 -2.28 18.98
N ARG A 399 -2.72 -2.45 19.75
CA ARG A 399 -2.79 -2.84 21.17
C ARG A 399 -3.38 -1.73 22.03
N ALA A 400 -3.26 -0.49 21.59
CA ALA A 400 -3.90 0.66 22.20
C ALA A 400 -5.39 0.81 21.82
N GLY A 401 -6.00 -0.21 21.20
CA GLY A 401 -7.42 -0.21 20.81
C GLY A 401 -7.73 0.66 19.58
N VAL A 402 -6.73 1.15 18.86
CA VAL A 402 -6.95 1.95 17.64
C VAL A 402 -7.24 1.00 16.48
N GLY A 403 -8.35 1.25 15.77
CA GLY A 403 -8.74 0.57 14.55
C GLY A 403 -7.73 0.80 13.43
N ILE A 404 -7.01 -0.26 13.06
CA ILE A 404 -5.96 -0.26 12.05
C ILE A 404 -6.44 -0.74 10.67
N GLN A 405 -7.75 -0.77 10.42
CA GLN A 405 -8.29 -1.26 9.15
C GLN A 405 -7.69 -0.47 7.98
N GLU A 406 -7.01 -1.19 7.09
CA GLU A 406 -6.32 -0.68 5.92
C GLU A 406 -5.27 0.41 6.24
N ALA A 407 -4.68 0.41 7.45
CA ALA A 407 -3.66 1.38 7.83
C ALA A 407 -2.41 1.35 6.93
N GLY A 408 -2.09 0.20 6.33
CA GLY A 408 -1.05 0.04 5.30
C GLY A 408 -1.45 0.50 3.90
N HIS A 409 -2.58 1.18 3.76
CA HIS A 409 -3.04 1.75 2.52
C HIS A 409 -2.86 3.27 2.48
N ALA A 410 -1.81 3.69 1.75
CA ALA A 410 -1.70 5.04 1.24
C ALA A 410 -2.72 5.27 0.12
N GLU A 411 -3.54 6.30 0.27
CA GLU A 411 -4.32 6.95 -0.79
C GLU A 411 -3.47 8.11 -1.30
N ILE A 412 -3.09 8.07 -2.58
CA ILE A 412 -2.13 9.04 -3.13
C ILE A 412 -2.81 10.26 -3.72
N SER A 413 -4.08 10.19 -4.11
CA SER A 413 -4.77 11.24 -4.87
C SER A 413 -4.76 12.59 -4.17
N VAL A 414 -5.31 12.66 -2.96
CA VAL A 414 -5.45 13.91 -2.21
C VAL A 414 -4.10 14.49 -1.77
N PRO A 415 -3.17 13.71 -1.20
CA PRO A 415 -1.86 14.24 -0.84
C PRO A 415 -1.03 14.70 -2.06
N SER A 416 -1.11 13.97 -3.18
CA SER A 416 -0.41 14.37 -4.40
C SER A 416 -0.95 15.69 -4.95
N LEU A 417 -2.27 15.89 -4.93
CA LEU A 417 -2.91 17.16 -5.29
C LEU A 417 -2.46 18.30 -4.35
N ALA A 418 -2.41 18.04 -3.04
CA ALA A 418 -2.02 19.04 -2.04
C ALA A 418 -0.56 19.47 -2.14
N LEU A 419 0.34 18.54 -2.45
CA LEU A 419 1.78 18.77 -2.48
C LEU A 419 2.27 19.30 -3.83
N VAL A 420 1.78 18.75 -4.93
CA VAL A 420 2.36 19.02 -6.25
C VAL A 420 1.70 20.22 -6.93
N PRO A 421 0.49 20.13 -7.49
CA PRO A 421 -0.10 21.27 -8.19
C PRO A 421 -0.44 22.44 -7.27
N LEU A 422 -1.02 22.19 -6.08
CA LEU A 422 -1.31 23.26 -5.14
C LEU A 422 -0.01 23.85 -4.54
N GLY A 423 1.06 23.06 -4.45
CA GLY A 423 2.39 23.56 -4.10
C GLY A 423 2.98 24.45 -5.18
N LEU A 424 2.83 24.08 -6.46
CA LEU A 424 3.25 24.90 -7.60
C LEU A 424 2.52 26.24 -7.61
N ILE A 425 1.19 26.24 -7.46
CA ILE A 425 0.39 27.48 -7.39
C ILE A 425 0.87 28.38 -6.24
N ALA A 426 1.05 27.81 -5.03
CA ALA A 426 1.54 28.58 -3.89
C ALA A 426 2.94 29.16 -4.15
N THR A 427 3.81 28.43 -4.83
CA THR A 427 5.15 28.89 -5.20
C THR A 427 5.09 30.01 -6.23
N LEU A 428 4.25 29.90 -7.25
CA LEU A 428 4.06 30.95 -8.26
C LEU A 428 3.52 32.24 -7.62
N ARG A 429 2.57 32.12 -6.69
CA ARG A 429 2.06 33.27 -5.91
C ARG A 429 3.15 33.93 -5.07
N LEU A 430 3.99 33.14 -4.40
CA LEU A 430 5.13 33.67 -3.64
C LEU A 430 6.11 34.43 -4.55
N LEU A 431 6.40 33.89 -5.74
CA LEU A 431 7.27 34.56 -6.71
C LEU A 431 6.66 35.86 -7.22
N ASP A 432 5.35 35.88 -7.51
CA ASP A 432 4.62 37.09 -7.87
C ASP A 432 4.73 38.15 -6.76
N ASP A 433 4.54 37.76 -5.50
CA ASP A 433 4.63 38.67 -4.37
C ASP A 433 6.04 39.27 -4.18
N ILE A 434 7.08 38.48 -4.45
CA ILE A 434 8.48 38.93 -4.43
C ILE A 434 8.75 39.92 -5.58
N VAL A 435 8.30 39.60 -6.79
CA VAL A 435 8.55 40.42 -7.99
C VAL A 435 7.79 41.74 -7.92
N CYS A 436 6.54 41.72 -7.48
CA CYS A 436 5.66 42.89 -7.38
C CYS A 436 5.98 43.79 -6.16
N ARG A 437 7.02 43.45 -5.38
CA ARG A 437 7.47 44.22 -4.19
C ARG A 437 6.36 44.47 -3.18
N HIS A 438 5.52 43.47 -2.93
CA HIS A 438 4.54 43.54 -1.85
C HIS A 438 5.25 43.69 -0.48
N PRO A 439 4.55 44.19 0.56
CA PRO A 439 5.15 44.34 1.88
C PRO A 439 5.74 43.01 2.36
N TRP A 440 6.95 43.05 2.95
CA TRP A 440 7.72 41.86 3.35
C TRP A 440 6.92 40.86 4.20
N VAL A 441 5.97 41.36 4.99
CA VAL A 441 5.07 40.54 5.81
C VAL A 441 4.28 39.54 4.95
N HIS A 442 3.80 39.94 3.76
CA HIS A 442 3.08 39.03 2.85
C HIS A 442 4.01 37.93 2.32
N VAL A 443 5.23 38.31 1.92
CA VAL A 443 6.24 37.36 1.44
C VAL A 443 6.54 36.31 2.51
N VAL A 444 6.71 36.75 3.77
CA VAL A 444 6.95 35.83 4.90
C VAL A 444 5.77 34.89 5.11
N ILE A 445 4.54 35.40 5.16
CA ILE A 445 3.34 34.58 5.38
C ILE A 445 3.16 33.57 4.24
N GLN A 446 3.42 33.94 2.99
CA GLN A 446 3.31 33.05 1.82
C GLN A 446 4.46 32.04 1.70
N SER A 447 5.64 32.37 2.23
CA SER A 447 6.79 31.45 2.24
C SER A 447 6.56 30.25 3.16
N LEU A 448 5.84 30.44 4.28
CA LEU A 448 5.60 29.42 5.29
C LEU A 448 4.85 28.17 4.74
N PRO A 449 3.71 28.28 4.04
CA PRO A 449 3.03 27.11 3.49
C PRO A 449 3.82 26.42 2.36
N VAL A 450 4.68 27.14 1.64
CA VAL A 450 5.60 26.54 0.65
C VAL A 450 6.67 25.71 1.39
N ALA A 451 7.32 26.30 2.40
CA ALA A 451 8.32 25.62 3.21
C ALA A 451 7.75 24.36 3.91
N CYS A 452 6.55 24.45 4.48
CA CYS A 452 5.89 23.31 5.12
C CYS A 452 5.58 22.18 4.14
N ARG A 453 5.16 22.48 2.89
CA ARG A 453 4.96 21.44 1.86
C ARG A 453 6.26 20.74 1.47
N VAL A 454 7.35 21.50 1.32
CA VAL A 454 8.68 20.93 1.05
C VAL A 454 9.13 20.04 2.20
N LEU A 455 9.00 20.51 3.45
CA LEU A 455 9.28 19.71 4.64
C LEU A 455 8.46 18.43 4.65
N LEU A 456 7.14 18.51 4.40
CA LEU A 456 6.25 17.36 4.39
C LEU A 456 6.63 16.35 3.31
N ALA A 457 7.01 16.81 2.11
CA ALA A 457 7.51 15.94 1.04
C ALA A 457 8.81 15.22 1.46
N ILE A 458 9.73 15.93 2.14
CA ILE A 458 10.97 15.34 2.69
C ILE A 458 10.64 14.30 3.75
N VAL A 459 9.75 14.61 4.70
CA VAL A 459 9.33 13.69 5.76
C VAL A 459 8.71 12.43 5.15
N ILE A 460 7.76 12.57 4.22
CA ILE A 460 7.17 11.43 3.50
C ILE A 460 8.25 10.59 2.82
N TYR A 461 9.22 11.21 2.13
CA TYR A 461 10.28 10.48 1.43
C TYR A 461 11.19 9.69 2.39
N ARG A 462 11.46 10.24 3.58
CA ARG A 462 12.35 9.61 4.58
C ARG A 462 11.65 8.63 5.52
N SER A 463 10.35 8.78 5.73
CA SER A 463 9.58 7.95 6.64
C SER A 463 9.55 6.48 6.21
N SER A 464 9.35 5.57 7.17
CA SER A 464 9.06 4.16 6.90
C SER A 464 7.73 4.02 6.15
N ARG A 465 7.49 2.84 5.56
CA ARG A 465 6.32 2.61 4.70
C ARG A 465 4.99 2.83 5.43
N ASP A 466 4.93 2.46 6.70
CA ASP A 466 3.76 2.61 7.56
C ASP A 466 3.51 4.06 7.95
N GLU A 467 4.57 4.78 8.35
CA GLU A 467 4.50 6.21 8.61
C GLU A 467 4.11 7.02 7.37
N ARG A 468 4.58 6.63 6.17
CA ARG A 468 4.09 7.22 4.91
C ARG A 468 2.60 7.04 4.74
N CYS A 469 2.07 5.84 4.99
CA CYS A 469 0.63 5.59 4.87
C CYS A 469 -0.16 6.43 5.87
N PHE A 470 0.33 6.53 7.11
CA PHE A 470 -0.23 7.41 8.13
C PHE A 470 -0.25 8.87 7.68
N ILE A 471 0.88 9.43 7.24
CA ILE A 471 0.98 10.83 6.80
C ILE A 471 0.03 11.10 5.62
N MET A 472 -0.03 10.19 4.64
CA MET A 472 -0.94 10.36 3.50
C MET A 472 -2.41 10.39 3.95
N LYS A 473 -2.82 9.50 4.87
CA LYS A 473 -4.19 9.50 5.41
C LYS A 473 -4.49 10.75 6.25
N LEU A 474 -3.56 11.13 7.11
CA LEU A 474 -3.60 12.37 7.89
C LEU A 474 -3.85 13.58 6.98
N MET A 475 -3.06 13.71 5.91
CA MET A 475 -3.21 14.78 4.92
C MET A 475 -4.60 14.77 4.28
N THR A 476 -5.09 13.61 3.86
CA THR A 476 -6.44 13.49 3.26
C THR A 476 -7.53 13.97 4.22
N ARG A 477 -7.46 13.56 5.50
CA ARG A 477 -8.45 13.94 6.52
C ARG A 477 -8.39 15.41 6.87
N LEU A 478 -7.20 15.92 7.17
CA LEU A 478 -7.04 17.34 7.49
C LEU A 478 -7.44 18.21 6.30
N LEU A 479 -7.11 17.83 5.06
CA LEU A 479 -7.50 18.62 3.89
C LEU A 479 -9.01 18.63 3.70
N ALA A 480 -9.70 17.50 3.93
CA ALA A 480 -11.15 17.45 3.90
C ALA A 480 -11.77 18.41 4.94
N VAL A 481 -11.25 18.44 6.16
CA VAL A 481 -11.66 19.40 7.21
C VAL A 481 -11.35 20.84 6.79
N TYR A 482 -10.16 21.09 6.26
CA TYR A 482 -9.76 22.41 5.76
C TYR A 482 -10.71 22.91 4.67
N ILE A 483 -11.06 22.06 3.69
CA ILE A 483 -12.00 22.43 2.63
C ILE A 483 -13.39 22.70 3.23
N LEU A 484 -13.88 21.84 4.13
CA LEU A 484 -15.20 21.99 4.74
C LEU A 484 -15.34 23.31 5.53
N VAL A 485 -14.27 23.71 6.25
CA VAL A 485 -14.27 24.93 7.07
C VAL A 485 -13.95 26.17 6.24
N MET A 486 -12.92 26.12 5.40
CA MET A 486 -12.46 27.29 4.66
C MET A 486 -13.33 27.63 3.47
N PHE A 487 -14.01 26.66 2.84
CA PHE A 487 -14.85 26.96 1.68
C PHE A 487 -16.00 27.93 2.02
N PRO A 488 -16.82 27.72 3.07
CA PRO A 488 -17.83 28.70 3.49
C PRO A 488 -17.24 30.06 3.89
N VAL A 489 -16.09 30.05 4.57
CA VAL A 489 -15.40 31.27 5.02
C VAL A 489 -14.93 32.10 3.83
N VAL A 490 -14.28 31.48 2.85
CA VAL A 490 -13.85 32.14 1.61
C VAL A 490 -15.06 32.65 0.84
N MET A 491 -16.11 31.85 0.70
CA MET A 491 -17.35 32.29 0.04
C MET A 491 -17.99 33.48 0.74
N PHE A 492 -18.01 33.51 2.08
CA PHE A 492 -18.53 34.62 2.86
C PHE A 492 -17.67 35.88 2.72
N TRP A 493 -16.34 35.74 2.75
CA TRP A 493 -15.42 36.86 2.54
C TRP A 493 -15.53 37.45 1.14
N GLU A 494 -15.65 36.60 0.11
CA GLU A 494 -15.87 37.02 -1.29
C GLU A 494 -17.19 37.78 -1.40
N TRP A 495 -18.27 37.21 -0.83
CA TRP A 495 -19.59 37.82 -0.82
C TRP A 495 -19.61 39.21 -0.19
N LYS A 496 -18.87 39.39 0.90
CA LYS A 496 -18.77 40.67 1.61
C LYS A 496 -17.74 41.62 1.01
N GLN A 497 -17.02 41.23 -0.05
CA GLN A 497 -15.88 41.98 -0.60
C GLN A 497 -14.79 42.30 0.43
N LEU A 498 -14.78 41.57 1.56
CA LEU A 498 -13.75 41.72 2.60
C LEU A 498 -12.41 41.10 2.17
N LEU A 499 -12.41 40.43 1.01
CA LEU A 499 -11.31 39.64 0.48
C LEU A 499 -10.24 40.46 -0.26
N GLN A 500 -10.31 41.79 -0.16
CA GLN A 500 -9.21 42.65 -0.62
C GLN A 500 -7.90 42.32 0.12
N ASP A 501 -7.98 41.75 1.33
CA ASP A 501 -6.83 41.31 2.11
C ASP A 501 -6.46 39.83 1.84
N ARG A 502 -5.51 39.64 0.91
CA ARG A 502 -4.81 38.36 0.63
C ARG A 502 -4.15 37.63 1.83
N PRO A 503 -3.68 38.27 2.94
CA PRO A 503 -2.88 37.56 3.94
C PRO A 503 -3.70 36.55 4.76
N GLN A 504 -5.02 36.72 4.91
CA GLN A 504 -5.84 35.82 5.73
C GLN A 504 -5.88 34.39 5.16
N GLN A 505 -6.02 34.26 3.84
CA GLN A 505 -5.98 32.95 3.17
C GLN A 505 -4.62 32.28 3.31
N ALA A 506 -3.54 33.05 3.17
CA ALA A 506 -2.18 32.56 3.31
C ALA A 506 -1.90 32.08 4.75
N CYS A 507 -2.38 32.83 5.76
CA CYS A 507 -2.33 32.42 7.16
C CYS A 507 -3.10 31.11 7.42
N ALA A 508 -4.32 30.96 6.89
CA ALA A 508 -5.09 29.73 7.03
C ALA A 508 -4.38 28.52 6.38
N GLY A 509 -3.84 28.71 5.18
CA GLY A 509 -3.02 27.70 4.51
C GLY A 509 -1.76 27.35 5.30
N ALA A 510 -1.07 28.35 5.85
CA ALA A 510 0.11 28.16 6.68
C ALA A 510 -0.21 27.34 7.94
N LEU A 511 -1.27 27.68 8.66
CA LEU A 511 -1.73 26.96 9.85
C LEU A 511 -2.04 25.49 9.54
N PHE A 512 -2.73 25.25 8.43
CA PHE A 512 -3.05 23.89 7.96
C PHE A 512 -1.79 23.05 7.72
N PHE A 513 -0.84 23.55 6.92
CA PHE A 513 0.37 22.79 6.59
C PHE A 513 1.33 22.69 7.77
N LEU A 514 1.37 23.68 8.66
CA LEU A 514 2.14 23.63 9.90
C LEU A 514 1.60 22.53 10.83
N THR A 515 0.28 22.48 11.02
CA THR A 515 -0.39 21.43 11.81
C THR A 515 -0.13 20.04 11.22
N THR A 516 -0.29 19.91 9.91
CA THR A 516 -0.03 18.66 9.19
C THR A 516 1.42 18.22 9.34
N SER A 517 2.38 19.15 9.21
CA SER A 517 3.80 18.87 9.38
C SER A 517 4.14 18.48 10.82
N GLY A 518 3.51 19.10 11.82
CA GLY A 518 3.65 18.76 13.23
C GLY A 518 3.27 17.31 13.50
N PHE A 519 2.07 16.88 13.08
CA PHE A 519 1.64 15.48 13.22
C PHE A 519 2.49 14.51 12.38
N ALA A 520 2.92 14.91 11.19
CA ALA A 520 3.79 14.08 10.36
C ALA A 520 5.16 13.85 11.00
N LEU A 521 5.71 14.85 11.70
CA LEU A 521 6.95 14.74 12.46
C LEU A 521 6.79 13.91 13.75
N LEU A 522 5.63 14.02 14.42
CA LEU A 522 5.30 13.17 15.58
C LEU A 522 5.19 11.69 15.18
N GLY A 523 4.72 11.41 13.97
CA GLY A 523 4.45 10.04 13.49
C GLY A 523 3.34 9.35 14.27
N MET A 524 3.11 8.06 14.00
CA MET A 524 2.06 7.29 14.70
C MET A 524 2.38 7.15 16.20
N LYS A 525 3.64 6.85 16.55
CA LYS A 525 4.05 6.69 17.96
C LYS A 525 3.91 7.98 18.77
N GLY A 526 4.37 9.11 18.23
CA GLY A 526 4.26 10.40 18.90
C GLY A 526 2.80 10.86 19.01
N THR A 527 1.99 10.63 17.97
CA THR A 527 0.55 10.93 18.01
C THR A 527 -0.16 10.08 19.06
N LEU A 528 0.16 8.79 19.15
CA LEU A 528 -0.40 7.90 20.17
C LEU A 528 -0.02 8.31 21.60
N ALA A 529 1.20 8.84 21.78
CA ALA A 529 1.72 9.29 23.07
C ALA A 529 1.12 10.63 23.55
N LEU A 530 0.30 11.32 22.74
CA LEU A 530 -0.35 12.55 23.16
C LEU A 530 -1.35 12.26 24.30
N PRO A 531 -1.26 13.00 25.43
CA PRO A 531 -2.11 12.74 26.58
C PRO A 531 -3.59 13.00 26.24
N TYR A 532 -4.48 12.17 26.81
CA TYR A 532 -5.94 12.24 26.71
C TYR A 532 -6.55 11.99 25.32
N CYS A 533 -5.93 12.42 24.23
CA CYS A 533 -6.52 12.38 22.89
C CYS A 533 -5.75 11.55 21.85
N GLY A 534 -4.55 11.03 22.17
CA GLY A 534 -3.69 10.33 21.21
C GLY A 534 -4.40 9.20 20.44
N PRO A 535 -4.98 8.19 21.11
CA PRO A 535 -5.73 7.12 20.43
C PRO A 535 -6.91 7.63 19.59
N CYS A 536 -7.65 8.63 20.07
CA CYS A 536 -8.79 9.20 19.36
C CYS A 536 -8.37 9.95 18.08
N LEU A 537 -7.30 10.75 18.16
CA LEU A 537 -6.73 11.42 16.99
C LEU A 537 -6.20 10.40 15.98
N LEU A 538 -5.52 9.35 16.46
CA LEU A 538 -5.00 8.32 15.58
C LEU A 538 -6.12 7.51 14.93
N GLN A 539 -7.21 7.22 15.65
CA GLN A 539 -8.43 6.63 15.12
C GLN A 539 -9.05 7.49 14.02
N LEU A 540 -9.15 8.80 14.23
CA LEU A 540 -9.65 9.75 13.25
C LEU A 540 -8.81 9.76 11.96
N PHE A 541 -7.48 9.67 12.10
CA PHE A 541 -6.56 9.70 10.96
C PHE A 541 -6.46 8.37 10.22
N LEU A 542 -6.38 7.24 10.93
CA LEU A 542 -6.22 5.92 10.32
C LEU A 542 -7.55 5.31 9.84
N GLY A 543 -8.65 5.61 10.54
CA GLY A 543 -9.97 5.07 10.28
C GLY A 543 -10.51 5.45 8.90
N ARG A 544 -11.29 4.54 8.29
CA ARG A 544 -12.01 4.77 7.03
C ARG A 544 -13.51 4.91 7.28
N GLY A 545 -14.11 5.92 6.63
CA GLY A 545 -15.55 6.18 6.70
C GLY A 545 -16.03 6.55 8.11
N LEU A 546 -17.32 6.29 8.38
CA LEU A 546 -17.95 6.56 9.68
C LEU A 546 -17.40 5.67 10.82
N HIS A 547 -16.68 4.59 10.51
CA HIS A 547 -15.98 3.79 11.53
C HIS A 547 -14.89 4.60 12.26
N ALA A 548 -14.38 5.68 11.66
CA ALA A 548 -13.48 6.60 12.35
C ALA A 548 -14.17 7.32 13.54
N LEU A 549 -15.51 7.42 13.54
CA LEU A 549 -16.29 8.10 14.58
C LEU A 549 -16.92 7.14 15.59
N ARG A 550 -17.07 5.86 15.24
CA ARG A 550 -17.44 4.83 16.22
C ARG A 550 -16.18 4.48 17.00
N LEU A 551 -15.95 5.20 18.09
CA LEU A 551 -15.15 4.64 19.18
C LEU A 551 -15.88 3.39 19.61
N ASP A 552 -15.25 2.24 19.42
CA ASP A 552 -15.82 0.97 19.81
C ASP A 552 -15.93 0.99 21.34
N SER A 553 -17.12 1.37 21.85
CA SER A 553 -17.38 1.45 23.28
C SER A 553 -17.08 0.13 23.96
N ASP A 554 -17.21 -0.96 23.20
CA ASP A 554 -17.07 -2.32 23.65
C ASP A 554 -15.59 -2.66 23.87
N ALA A 555 -14.69 -2.23 22.98
CA ALA A 555 -13.24 -2.40 23.18
C ALA A 555 -12.72 -1.57 24.37
N LEU A 556 -13.29 -0.38 24.60
CA LEU A 556 -12.97 0.45 25.76
C LEU A 556 -13.53 -0.15 27.06
N GLN A 557 -14.67 -0.85 27.00
CA GLN A 557 -15.23 -1.60 28.12
C GLN A 557 -14.45 -2.88 28.42
N GLU A 558 -13.96 -3.60 27.40
CA GLU A 558 -13.10 -4.77 27.58
C GLU A 558 -11.76 -4.39 28.22
N ALA A 559 -11.08 -3.36 27.72
CA ALA A 559 -9.83 -2.88 28.33
C ALA A 559 -10.03 -2.43 29.79
N LYS A 560 -11.19 -1.86 30.12
CA LYS A 560 -11.53 -1.51 31.49
C LYS A 560 -11.74 -2.75 32.36
N ARG A 561 -12.44 -3.78 31.85
CA ARG A 561 -12.62 -5.05 32.56
C ARG A 561 -11.31 -5.77 32.82
N ASP A 562 -10.39 -5.79 31.85
CA ASP A 562 -9.07 -6.42 32.01
C ASP A 562 -8.19 -5.68 33.03
N SER A 563 -8.30 -4.35 33.10
CA SER A 563 -7.61 -3.57 34.13
C SER A 563 -8.19 -3.77 35.54
N GLU A 564 -9.50 -3.99 35.64
CA GLU A 564 -10.18 -4.27 36.90
C GLU A 564 -9.89 -5.71 37.39
N SER A 565 -9.87 -6.71 36.50
CA SER A 565 -9.52 -8.09 36.84
C SER A 565 -8.05 -8.26 37.27
N ALA A 566 -7.12 -7.57 36.61
CA ALA A 566 -5.72 -7.56 37.03
C ALA A 566 -5.50 -6.89 38.41
N SER A 567 -6.43 -6.04 38.86
CA SER A 567 -6.37 -5.38 40.17
C SER A 567 -7.01 -6.19 41.30
N SER A 568 -7.99 -7.07 41.01
CA SER A 568 -8.69 -7.85 42.03
C SER A 568 -7.91 -9.08 42.50
N ASP A 569 -7.08 -9.67 41.64
CA ASP A 569 -6.31 -10.90 41.99
C ASP A 569 -5.12 -10.64 42.93
N GLY A 570 -4.87 -9.39 43.33
CA GLY A 570 -3.77 -9.01 44.21
C GLY A 570 -4.12 -8.83 45.69
N SER A 571 -5.38 -9.03 46.13
CA SER A 571 -5.82 -8.61 47.48
C SER A 571 -6.28 -9.70 48.45
N ASP A 572 -6.31 -10.98 48.06
CA ASP A 572 -6.79 -12.08 48.93
C ASP A 572 -5.68 -13.01 49.46
N SER A 573 -4.48 -12.48 49.66
CA SER A 573 -3.39 -13.19 50.33
C SER A 573 -2.80 -12.34 51.46
N ASP A 574 -3.54 -12.25 52.57
CA ASP A 574 -3.04 -11.94 53.92
C ASP A 574 -3.86 -12.69 54.98
#